data_AF-A0A5N5SU75-F1
#
_entry.id   AF-A0A5N5SU75-F1
#
_cell.length_a   1.000
_cell.length_b   1.000
_cell.length_c   1.000
_cell.angle_alpha   90.00
_cell.angle_beta   90.00
_cell.angle_gamma   90.00
#
_symmetry.space_group_name_H-M   'P 1'
#
loop_
_entity.id
_entity.type
_entity.pdbx_description
1 polymer ?
#
loop_
_entity_poly.entity_id
_entity_poly.type
_entity_poly.pdbx_seq_one_letter_code
_entity_poly.pdbx_strand_id
1 'polypeptide(L)'
;MASKFHEDVLKIVVGQICQNIGFHGIFSSSVDVLVDLLHRYLRDIAVTTHRYTEHYGRTDANLDDLGLAFREMGISVKELEEYISFVEPLHFPHKVPQLPVPQTSNLNFLKPGAREDLISSSTYS
;
A
#
# COMPACT_ATOMS: atom_id res chain seq x y z
N MET A 1 4.35 2.41 11.52
CA MET A 1 5.20 1.40 10.87
C MET A 1 4.66 1.00 9.50
N ALA A 2 3.38 0.62 9.35
CA ALA A 2 2.80 0.27 8.04
C ALA A 2 2.76 1.43 7.02
N SER A 3 2.44 2.65 7.45
CA SER A 3 2.41 3.83 6.56
C SER A 3 3.77 4.13 5.92
N LYS A 4 4.84 4.05 6.72
CA LYS A 4 6.22 4.26 6.24
C LYS A 4 6.63 3.20 5.22
N PHE A 5 6.24 1.94 5.44
CA PHE A 5 6.48 0.88 4.47
C PHE A 5 5.78 1.14 3.12
N HIS A 6 4.53 1.63 3.14
CA HIS A 6 3.81 1.98 1.90
C HIS A 6 4.48 3.13 1.14
N GLU A 7 4.91 4.18 1.86
CA GLU A 7 5.65 5.30 1.24
C GLU A 7 6.97 4.83 0.63
N ASP A 8 7.73 3.99 1.35
CA ASP A 8 9.01 3.45 0.85
C ASP A 8 8.80 2.59 -0.40
N VAL A 9 7.75 1.77 -0.43
CA VAL A 9 7.37 0.97 -1.62
C VAL A 9 7.01 1.87 -2.81
N LEU A 10 6.19 2.90 -2.60
CA LEU A 10 5.81 3.81 -3.67
C LEU A 10 7.02 4.61 -4.20
N LYS A 11 7.96 5.00 -3.32
CA LYS A 11 9.23 5.63 -3.73
C LYS A 11 10.04 4.73 -4.65
N ILE A 12 10.10 3.43 -4.35
CA ILE A 12 10.77 2.45 -5.21
C ILE A 12 10.09 2.37 -6.57
N VAL A 13 8.75 2.24 -6.60
CA VAL A 13 7.99 2.16 -7.86
C VAL A 13 8.19 3.40 -8.73
N VAL A 14 8.06 4.60 -8.15
CA VAL A 14 8.29 5.86 -8.86
C VAL A 14 9.73 5.93 -9.39
N GLY A 15 10.72 5.54 -8.58
CA GLY A 15 12.12 5.48 -9.00
C GLY A 15 12.33 4.54 -10.20
N GLN A 16 11.71 3.36 -10.21
CA GLN A 16 11.79 2.41 -11.33
C GLN A 16 11.14 2.96 -12.60
N ILE A 17 9.98 3.61 -12.49
CA ILE A 17 9.32 4.26 -13.63
C ILE A 17 10.24 5.34 -14.22
N CYS A 18 10.84 6.19 -13.38
CA CYS A 18 11.79 7.20 -13.83
C CYS A 18 13.02 6.58 -14.52
N GLN A 19 13.60 5.51 -13.97
CA GLN A 19 14.73 4.81 -14.59
C GLN A 19 14.36 4.21 -15.95
N ASN A 20 13.16 3.61 -16.06
CA ASN A 20 12.68 3.02 -17.32
C ASN A 20 12.50 4.05 -18.44
N ILE A 21 12.11 5.27 -18.07
CA ILE A 21 12.01 6.39 -19.01
C ILE A 21 13.40 6.92 -19.41
N GLY A 22 14.45 6.58 -18.66
CA GLY A 22 15.85 6.99 -18.93
C GLY A 22 16.39 8.10 -18.03
N PHE A 23 15.70 8.43 -16.92
CA PHE A 23 16.24 9.39 -15.95
C PHE A 23 17.40 8.77 -15.17
N HIS A 24 18.52 9.50 -15.12
CA HIS A 24 19.73 9.09 -14.39
C HIS A 24 19.82 9.70 -12.98
N GLY A 25 18.96 10.67 -12.68
CA GLY A 25 18.87 11.33 -11.38
C GLY A 25 17.64 12.22 -11.30
N ILE A 26 17.06 12.33 -10.11
CA ILE A 26 15.87 13.13 -9.81
C ILE A 26 15.99 13.73 -8.41
N PHE A 27 15.48 14.93 -8.20
CA PHE A 27 15.45 15.56 -6.88
C PHE A 27 14.51 14.80 -5.95
N SER A 28 14.89 14.65 -4.69
CA SER A 28 14.07 13.96 -3.68
C SER A 28 12.69 14.58 -3.53
N SER A 29 12.61 15.91 -3.53
CA SER A 29 11.33 16.64 -3.47
C SER A 29 10.41 16.33 -4.63
N SER A 30 10.93 16.11 -5.84
CA SER A 30 10.13 15.72 -7.01
C SER A 30 9.61 14.30 -6.88
N VAL A 31 10.43 13.37 -6.37
CA VAL A 31 9.99 11.99 -6.09
C VAL A 31 8.89 11.98 -5.04
N ASP A 32 9.04 12.75 -3.96
CA ASP A 32 8.02 12.85 -2.91
C ASP A 32 6.67 13.33 -3.48
N VAL A 33 6.68 14.35 -4.36
CA VAL A 33 5.46 14.82 -5.03
C VAL A 33 4.85 13.75 -5.95
N LEU A 34 5.68 13.03 -6.72
CA LEU A 34 5.19 11.96 -7.60
C LEU A 34 4.60 10.78 -6.81
N VAL A 35 5.18 10.46 -5.65
CA VAL A 35 4.65 9.44 -4.73
C VAL A 35 3.30 9.85 -4.16
N ASP A 36 3.18 11.11 -3.72
CA ASP A 36 1.91 11.65 -3.23
C ASP A 36 0.84 11.64 -4.33
N LEU A 37 1.21 12.01 -5.55
CA LEU A 37 0.32 11.99 -6.71
C LEU A 37 -0.13 10.56 -7.04
N LEU A 38 0.81 9.61 -7.10
CA LEU A 38 0.51 8.20 -7.36
C LEU A 38 -0.44 7.62 -6.30
N HIS A 39 -0.18 7.89 -5.03
CA HIS A 39 -1.03 7.44 -3.93
C HIS A 39 -2.44 8.01 -4.03
N ARG A 40 -2.57 9.33 -4.26
CA ARG A 40 -3.89 9.98 -4.42
C ARG A 40 -4.64 9.41 -5.62
N TYR A 41 -3.95 9.23 -6.74
CA TYR A 41 -4.57 8.70 -7.96
C TYR A 41 -5.09 7.27 -7.77
N LEU A 42 -4.31 6.38 -7.14
CA LEU A 42 -4.75 5.02 -6.81
C LEU A 42 -5.94 5.01 -5.85
N ARG A 43 -5.95 5.92 -4.87
CA ARG A 43 -7.09 6.09 -3.95
C ARG A 43 -8.34 6.55 -4.72
N ASP A 44 -8.21 7.51 -5.61
CA ASP A 44 -9.34 8.05 -6.37
C ASP A 44 -9.96 6.99 -7.29
N ILE A 45 -9.13 6.15 -7.93
CA ILE A 45 -9.59 4.96 -8.67
C ILE A 45 -10.40 4.04 -7.75
N ALA A 46 -9.85 3.69 -6.59
CA ALA A 46 -10.49 2.75 -5.66
C ALA A 46 -11.82 3.30 -5.13
N VAL A 47 -11.88 4.57 -4.73
CA VAL A 47 -13.10 5.23 -4.25
C VAL A 47 -14.16 5.31 -5.35
N THR A 48 -13.77 5.65 -6.58
CA THR A 48 -14.69 5.75 -7.71
C THR A 48 -15.25 4.37 -8.09
N THR A 49 -14.38 3.35 -8.12
CA THR A 49 -14.79 1.94 -8.35
C THR A 49 -15.76 1.46 -7.27
N HIS A 50 -15.49 1.80 -6.00
CA HIS A 50 -16.36 1.45 -4.89
C HIS A 50 -17.75 2.11 -5.01
N ARG A 51 -17.82 3.40 -5.37
CA ARG A 51 -19.09 4.09 -5.66
C ARG A 51 -19.91 3.36 -6.73
N TYR A 52 -19.29 2.93 -7.84
CA TYR A 52 -20.00 2.15 -8.86
C TYR A 52 -20.50 0.82 -8.31
N THR A 53 -19.69 0.13 -7.51
CA THR A 53 -20.07 -1.12 -6.86
C THR A 53 -21.32 -0.95 -5.98
N GLU A 54 -21.36 0.13 -5.18
CA GLU A 54 -22.51 0.51 -4.35
C GLU A 54 -23.75 0.86 -5.19
N HIS A 55 -23.58 1.55 -6.33
CA HIS A 55 -24.70 1.85 -7.25
C HIS A 55 -25.39 0.59 -7.79
N TYR A 56 -24.67 -0.52 -7.89
CA TYR A 56 -25.23 -1.82 -8.26
C TYR A 56 -25.70 -2.67 -7.06
N GLY A 57 -25.67 -2.13 -5.85
CA GLY A 57 -26.07 -2.82 -4.63
C GLY A 57 -25.14 -3.98 -4.24
N ARG A 58 -23.92 -4.01 -4.80
CA ARG A 58 -22.89 -4.99 -4.48
C ARG A 58 -21.88 -4.38 -3.50
N THR A 59 -21.10 -5.24 -2.85
CA THR A 59 -19.90 -4.84 -2.08
C THR A 59 -18.61 -5.22 -2.79
N ASP A 60 -18.67 -6.26 -3.62
CA ASP A 60 -17.52 -6.78 -4.35
C ASP A 60 -17.45 -6.14 -5.73
N ALA A 61 -16.38 -5.36 -5.94
CA ALA A 61 -16.09 -4.70 -7.19
C ALA A 61 -15.67 -5.71 -8.27
N ASN A 62 -16.13 -5.52 -9.50
CA ASN A 62 -15.73 -6.31 -10.66
C ASN A 62 -15.05 -5.45 -11.73
N LEU A 63 -14.69 -6.06 -12.87
CA LEU A 63 -14.02 -5.35 -13.97
C LEU A 63 -14.91 -4.32 -14.66
N ASP A 64 -16.24 -4.50 -14.65
CA ASP A 64 -17.18 -3.52 -15.21
C ASP A 64 -17.20 -2.25 -14.35
N ASP A 65 -17.24 -2.38 -13.02
CA ASP A 65 -17.17 -1.25 -12.08
C ASP A 65 -15.86 -0.46 -12.28
N LEU A 66 -14.75 -1.18 -12.42
CA LEU A 66 -13.44 -0.58 -12.68
C LEU A 66 -13.38 0.09 -14.06
N GLY A 67 -13.97 -0.52 -15.08
CA GLY A 67 -14.06 0.06 -16.42
C GLY A 67 -14.88 1.35 -16.46
N LEU A 68 -15.96 1.41 -15.66
CA LEU A 68 -16.75 2.64 -15.47
C LEU A 68 -15.93 3.72 -14.76
N ALA A 69 -15.20 3.37 -13.70
CA ALA A 69 -14.32 4.29 -12.99
C ALA A 69 -13.19 4.81 -13.89
N PHE A 70 -12.54 3.95 -14.68
CA PHE A 70 -11.52 4.35 -15.65
C PHE A 70 -12.07 5.33 -16.68
N ARG A 71 -13.27 5.07 -17.20
CA ARG A 71 -13.94 5.99 -18.13
C ARG A 71 -14.26 7.34 -17.49
N GLU A 72 -14.73 7.38 -16.25
CA GLU A 72 -14.97 8.63 -15.49
C GLU A 72 -13.68 9.42 -15.26
N MET A 73 -12.57 8.72 -15.00
CA MET A 73 -11.25 9.31 -14.76
C MET A 73 -10.46 9.62 -16.05
N GLY A 74 -11.01 9.33 -17.23
CA GLY A 74 -10.35 9.57 -18.52
C GLY A 74 -9.21 8.59 -18.84
N ILE A 75 -9.20 7.40 -18.23
CA ILE A 75 -8.21 6.34 -18.48
C ILE A 75 -8.69 5.48 -19.66
N SER A 76 -7.90 5.45 -20.73
CA SER A 76 -8.17 4.60 -21.90
C SER A 76 -7.59 3.20 -21.69
N VAL A 77 -8.45 2.19 -21.56
CA VAL A 77 -8.03 0.78 -21.46
C VAL A 77 -7.20 0.35 -22.67
N LYS A 78 -7.54 0.86 -23.86
CA LYS A 78 -6.81 0.57 -25.09
C LYS A 78 -5.37 1.10 -25.03
N GLU A 79 -5.17 2.33 -24.55
CA GLU A 79 -3.82 2.89 -24.40
C GLU A 79 -3.02 2.13 -23.34
N LEU A 80 -3.69 1.62 -22.30
CA LEU A 80 -3.05 0.79 -21.28
C LEU A 80 -2.57 -0.55 -21.86
N GLU A 81 -3.38 -1.20 -22.71
CA GLU A 81 -2.99 -2.42 -23.43
C GLU A 81 -1.80 -2.18 -24.38
N GLU A 82 -1.82 -1.07 -25.12
CA GLU A 82 -0.70 -0.66 -25.97
C GLU A 82 0.55 -0.41 -25.13
N TYR A 83 0.43 0.30 -24.00
CA TYR A 83 1.54 0.56 -23.09
C TYR A 83 2.17 -0.74 -22.57
N ILE A 84 1.37 -1.70 -22.11
CA ILE A 84 1.85 -3.00 -21.63
C ILE A 84 2.56 -3.78 -22.74
N SER A 85 2.14 -3.61 -23.99
CA SER A 85 2.74 -4.29 -25.14
C SER A 85 4.08 -3.70 -25.56
N PHE A 86 4.28 -2.40 -25.38
CA PHE A 86 5.48 -1.68 -25.83
C PHE A 86 6.52 -1.43 -24.74
N VAL A 87 6.10 -1.41 -23.47
CA VAL A 87 6.99 -1.12 -22.34
C VAL A 87 7.39 -2.43 -21.66
N GLU A 88 8.71 -2.62 -21.51
CA GLU A 88 9.24 -3.80 -20.83
C GLU A 88 8.73 -3.86 -19.38
N PRO A 89 8.24 -5.03 -18.91
CA PRO A 89 7.70 -5.17 -17.57
C PRO A 89 8.78 -4.86 -16.52
N LEU A 90 8.47 -3.93 -15.62
CA LEU A 90 9.36 -3.60 -14.52
C LEU A 90 9.33 -4.70 -13.46
N HIS A 91 10.47 -5.35 -13.26
CA HIS A 91 10.63 -6.31 -12.16
C HIS A 91 10.68 -5.56 -10.84
N PHE A 92 9.65 -5.72 -10.01
CA PHE A 92 9.65 -5.15 -8.66
C PHE A 92 10.64 -5.92 -7.77
N PRO A 93 11.69 -5.28 -7.21
CA PRO A 93 12.80 -6.01 -6.58
C PRO A 93 12.47 -6.54 -5.18
N HIS A 94 11.32 -6.17 -4.60
CA HIS A 94 10.94 -6.51 -3.23
C HIS A 94 9.76 -7.48 -3.20
N LYS A 95 9.77 -8.45 -2.27
CA LYS A 95 8.60 -9.30 -2.05
C LYS A 95 7.49 -8.47 -1.40
N VAL A 96 6.37 -8.30 -2.11
CA VAL A 96 5.18 -7.64 -1.55
C VAL A 96 4.60 -8.52 -0.44
N PRO A 97 4.49 -8.04 0.81
CA PRO A 97 3.91 -8.82 1.89
C PRO A 97 2.41 -8.98 1.65
N GLN A 98 1.88 -10.18 1.91
CA GLN A 98 0.44 -10.46 1.82
C GLN A 98 -0.29 -9.71 2.94
N LEU A 99 -1.32 -8.95 2.57
CA LEU A 99 -2.16 -8.23 3.53
C LEU A 99 -3.33 -9.12 3.99
N PRO A 100 -3.72 -9.04 5.28
CA PRO A 100 -3.11 -8.24 6.36
C PRO A 100 -1.81 -8.88 6.87
N VAL A 101 -0.75 -8.06 7.06
CA VAL A 101 0.51 -8.55 7.65
C VAL A 101 0.24 -9.00 9.08
N PRO A 102 0.50 -10.27 9.45
CA PRO A 102 0.29 -10.73 10.82
C PRO A 102 1.14 -9.89 11.79
N GLN A 103 0.49 -9.15 12.68
CA GLN A 103 1.20 -8.49 13.77
C GLN A 103 1.51 -9.54 14.83
N THR A 104 2.80 -9.73 15.15
CA THR A 104 3.17 -10.54 16.32
C THR A 104 2.73 -9.78 17.57
N SER A 105 1.57 -10.15 18.12
CA SER A 105 1.14 -9.71 19.44
C SER A 105 2.15 -10.19 20.47
N ASN A 106 3.16 -9.38 20.78
CA ASN A 106 3.97 -9.54 21.98
C ASN A 106 3.12 -9.12 23.19
N LEU A 107 2.07 -9.88 23.45
CA LEU A 107 1.42 -9.88 24.76
C LEU A 107 2.45 -10.53 25.70
N ASN A 108 3.24 -9.69 26.37
CA ASN A 108 3.97 -10.09 27.56
C ASN A 108 2.92 -10.52 28.59
N PHE A 109 2.50 -11.79 28.55
CA PHE A 109 1.88 -12.42 29.68
C PHE A 109 2.90 -12.34 30.80
N LEU A 110 2.72 -11.35 31.69
CA LEU A 110 3.38 -11.35 32.99
C LEU A 110 3.13 -12.75 33.57
N LYS A 111 4.22 -13.50 33.77
CA LYS A 111 4.15 -14.86 34.32
C LYS A 111 3.27 -14.81 35.58
N PRO A 112 2.33 -15.76 35.79
CA PRO A 112 1.45 -15.79 36.96
C PRO A 112 2.15 -16.06 38.31
N GLY A 113 3.41 -15.67 38.48
CA GLY A 113 4.19 -15.84 39.72
C GLY A 113 4.78 -14.54 40.28
N ALA A 114 4.67 -13.40 39.58
CA ALA A 114 5.29 -12.14 40.04
C ALA A 114 4.55 -11.46 41.22
N ARG A 115 3.50 -12.08 41.76
CA ARG A 115 2.72 -11.54 42.90
C ARG A 115 3.12 -12.15 44.25
N GLU A 116 3.98 -13.17 44.28
CA GLU A 116 4.29 -13.90 45.53
C GLU A 116 5.50 -13.30 46.27
N ASP A 117 6.42 -12.63 45.55
CA ASP A 117 7.66 -12.11 46.14
C ASP A 117 7.52 -10.77 46.88
N LEU A 118 6.36 -10.10 46.79
CA LEU A 118 6.14 -8.79 47.42
C LEU A 118 5.51 -8.87 48.82
N ILE A 119 5.09 -10.05 49.28
CA ILE A 119 4.47 -10.23 50.59
C ILE A 119 5.44 -10.89 51.60
N SER A 120 6.48 -11.59 51.13
CA SER A 120 7.44 -12.26 52.02
C SER A 120 8.59 -11.38 52.52
N SER A 121 8.76 -10.15 52.02
CA SER A 121 9.88 -9.27 52.43
C SER A 121 9.53 -8.27 53.54
N SER A 122 8.36 -8.37 54.17
CA SER A 122 7.89 -7.38 55.16
C SER A 122 7.62 -7.95 56.56
N THR A 123 8.24 -9.07 56.96
CA THR A 123 8.06 -9.64 58.32
C THR A 123 9.35 -10.07 59.03
N TYR A 124 10.52 -9.57 58.64
CA TYR A 124 11.72 -9.67 59.49
C TYR A 124 12.51 -8.37 59.48
N SER A 125 12.19 -7.49 60.44
CA SER A 125 13.11 -6.63 61.21
C SER A 125 12.31 -6.00 62.35
#